data_AF-C6W1C5-F1
#
_entry.id   AF-C6W1C5-F1
#
_cell.length_a   1.000
_cell.length_b   1.000
_cell.length_c   1.000
_cell.angle_alpha   90.00
_cell.angle_beta   90.00
_cell.angle_gamma   90.00
#
_symmetry.space_group_name_H-M   'P 1'
#
loop_
_entity.id
_entity.type
_entity.pdbx_description
1 polymer ?
#
loop_
_entity_poly.entity_id
_entity_poly.type
_entity_poly.pdbx_seq_one_letter_code
_entity_poly.pdbx_strand_id
1 'polypeptide(L)'
;MKKILSIQNALIALPLLFVLACSDDEKKPDCGCDGATALVVRNANAAYVGNGYFSVEQTNQGNEKYRMVIQVCGEPDASWAVSADSVQLNYTISGDLKKNCMMDGIQPITAQPGPFRLKELTRK
;
A
#
# COMPACT_ATOMS: atom_id res chain seq x y z
N MET A 1 -26.85 -56.47 39.28
CA MET A 1 -27.56 -56.86 38.04
C MET A 1 -26.83 -56.25 36.84
N LYS A 2 -26.61 -57.07 35.79
CA LYS A 2 -26.33 -56.69 34.39
C LYS A 2 -25.06 -55.87 34.12
N LYS A 3 -23.97 -56.52 33.69
CA LYS A 3 -23.61 -56.93 32.31
C LYS A 3 -22.68 -55.90 31.67
N ILE A 4 -21.44 -56.34 31.53
CA ILE A 4 -20.38 -55.84 30.66
C ILE A 4 -20.95 -55.65 29.25
N LEU A 5 -20.67 -54.50 28.62
CA LEU A 5 -20.64 -54.40 27.16
C LEU A 5 -19.33 -53.73 26.73
N SER A 6 -18.47 -54.57 26.19
CA SER A 6 -17.30 -54.22 25.39
C SER A 6 -17.80 -53.70 24.04
N ILE A 7 -17.33 -52.53 23.60
CA ILE A 7 -17.32 -52.15 22.18
C ILE A 7 -15.93 -51.64 21.85
N GLN A 8 -15.39 -52.27 20.81
CA GLN A 8 -14.03 -52.24 20.32
C GLN A 8 -13.66 -50.92 19.65
N ASN A 9 -12.35 -50.65 19.65
CA ASN A 9 -11.62 -49.80 18.73
C ASN A 9 -12.25 -49.66 17.34
N ALA A 10 -12.46 -48.42 16.91
CA ALA A 10 -12.32 -48.03 15.52
C ALA A 10 -11.78 -46.60 15.46
N LEU A 11 -10.45 -46.50 15.35
CA LEU A 11 -9.76 -45.36 14.76
C LEU A 11 -10.30 -45.21 13.33
N ILE A 12 -11.05 -44.15 13.02
CA ILE A 12 -11.16 -43.67 11.64
C ILE A 12 -11.00 -42.15 11.65
N ALA A 13 -9.91 -41.75 11.00
CA ALA A 13 -9.40 -40.41 10.89
C ALA A 13 -10.41 -39.43 10.29
N LEU A 14 -10.42 -38.25 10.87
CA LEU A 14 -11.05 -37.02 10.42
C LEU A 14 -10.56 -36.68 8.99
N PRO A 15 -11.39 -36.65 7.94
CA PRO A 15 -11.07 -35.81 6.80
C PRO A 15 -11.41 -34.38 7.22
N LEU A 16 -10.39 -33.65 7.70
CA LEU A 16 -10.41 -32.19 7.67
C LEU A 16 -10.67 -31.80 6.22
N LEU A 17 -11.92 -31.47 5.92
CA LEU A 17 -12.26 -30.65 4.76
C LEU A 17 -11.71 -29.26 5.06
N PHE A 18 -10.39 -29.10 4.90
CA PHE A 18 -9.80 -27.82 4.58
C PHE A 18 -10.27 -27.45 3.17
N VAL A 19 -11.51 -26.98 3.08
CA VAL A 19 -11.81 -25.87 2.18
C VAL A 19 -11.12 -24.65 2.78
N LEU A 20 -9.78 -24.63 2.67
CA LEU A 20 -9.05 -23.40 2.44
C LEU A 20 -9.47 -22.96 1.03
N ALA A 21 -10.72 -22.49 0.92
CA ALA A 21 -11.10 -21.62 -0.17
C ALA A 21 -10.04 -20.53 -0.16
N CYS A 22 -9.29 -20.45 -1.26
CA CYS A 22 -8.27 -19.45 -1.46
C CYS A 22 -8.89 -18.11 -1.06
N SER A 23 -8.44 -17.54 0.05
CA SER A 23 -8.42 -16.10 0.17
C SER A 23 -7.45 -15.67 -0.91
N ASP A 24 -7.96 -15.52 -2.15
CA ASP A 24 -7.45 -14.44 -2.97
C ASP A 24 -7.71 -13.22 -2.10
N ASP A 25 -6.71 -12.89 -1.26
CA ASP A 25 -6.54 -11.55 -0.73
C ASP A 25 -6.81 -10.68 -1.92
N GLU A 26 -7.99 -10.05 -1.94
CA GLU A 26 -8.42 -9.16 -2.99
C GLU A 26 -7.18 -8.38 -3.39
N LYS A 27 -6.64 -8.68 -4.58
CA LYS A 27 -5.54 -7.91 -5.14
C LYS A 27 -6.17 -6.55 -5.33
N LYS A 28 -6.12 -5.71 -4.27
CA LYS A 28 -6.48 -4.31 -4.33
C LYS A 28 -5.78 -3.84 -5.59
N PRO A 29 -6.55 -3.37 -6.60
CA PRO A 29 -5.97 -3.09 -7.91
C PRO A 29 -4.74 -2.24 -7.68
N ASP A 30 -3.59 -2.74 -8.15
CA ASP A 30 -2.36 -1.98 -8.05
C ASP A 30 -2.60 -0.68 -8.80
N CYS A 31 -2.19 0.43 -8.21
CA CYS A 31 -2.48 1.72 -8.80
C CYS A 31 -1.32 2.16 -9.68
N GLY A 32 -1.66 2.56 -10.90
CA GLY A 32 -0.69 2.70 -11.98
C GLY A 32 -0.65 1.46 -12.85
N CYS A 33 0.29 1.43 -13.80
CA CYS A 33 0.27 0.35 -14.78
C CYS A 33 0.83 -0.92 -14.19
N ASP A 34 0.35 -2.02 -14.76
CA ASP A 34 1.02 -3.31 -14.64
C ASP A 34 2.49 -3.15 -15.05
N GLY A 35 3.37 -3.33 -14.07
CA GLY A 35 4.78 -3.05 -14.26
C GLY A 35 5.56 -2.92 -12.95
N ALA A 36 6.88 -2.89 -13.10
CA ALA A 36 7.80 -2.71 -11.99
C ALA A 36 7.63 -1.34 -11.32
N THR A 37 7.82 -1.32 -10.00
CA THR A 37 7.93 -0.09 -9.22
C THR A 37 9.06 0.79 -9.76
N ALA A 38 8.76 2.06 -10.03
CA ALA A 38 9.72 3.03 -10.54
C ALA A 38 10.61 3.59 -9.43
N LEU A 39 10.04 3.81 -8.23
CA LEU A 39 10.76 4.30 -7.06
C LEU A 39 10.15 3.71 -5.79
N VAL A 40 11.00 3.28 -4.85
CA VAL A 40 10.59 2.85 -3.51
C VAL A 40 10.93 3.96 -2.52
N VAL A 41 9.92 4.52 -1.87
CA VAL A 41 10.07 5.50 -0.78
C VAL A 41 10.08 4.74 0.55
N ARG A 42 11.12 4.95 1.36
CA ARG A 42 11.29 4.29 2.66
C ARG A 42 11.49 5.32 3.76
N ASN A 43 10.60 5.31 4.75
CA ASN A 43 10.67 6.14 5.96
C ASN A 43 11.02 7.61 5.68
N ALA A 44 10.43 8.16 4.62
CA ALA A 44 10.74 9.50 4.16
C ALA A 44 9.91 10.54 4.91
N ASN A 45 10.54 11.67 5.24
CA ASN A 45 9.85 12.82 5.81
C ASN A 45 8.88 13.41 4.79
N ALA A 46 7.63 13.61 5.18
CA ALA A 46 6.60 14.13 4.29
C ALA A 46 5.68 15.14 4.97
N ALA A 47 5.13 16.05 4.15
CA ALA A 47 4.04 16.95 4.48
C ALA A 47 2.80 16.54 3.69
N TYR A 48 1.64 16.49 4.35
CA TYR A 48 0.38 16.32 3.64
C TYR A 48 -0.02 17.66 3.00
N VAL A 49 -0.31 17.66 1.69
CA VAL A 49 -0.64 18.88 0.95
C VAL A 49 -2.11 18.93 0.50
N GLY A 50 -2.94 17.98 0.96
CA GLY A 50 -4.36 17.89 0.63
C GLY A 50 -4.66 16.91 -0.49
N ASN A 51 -5.91 16.45 -0.58
CA ASN A 51 -6.43 15.56 -1.66
C ASN A 51 -5.59 14.30 -1.91
N GLY A 52 -5.01 13.71 -0.86
CA GLY A 52 -4.16 12.52 -0.98
C GLY A 52 -2.74 12.80 -1.48
N TYR A 53 -2.34 14.06 -1.62
CA TYR A 53 -1.00 14.42 -2.03
C TYR A 53 -0.07 14.57 -0.82
N PHE A 54 1.17 14.13 -0.99
CA PHE A 54 2.25 14.35 -0.05
C PHE A 54 3.44 15.01 -0.74
N SER A 55 4.03 16.01 -0.10
CA SER A 55 5.36 16.52 -0.44
C SER A 55 6.40 15.75 0.36
N VAL A 56 7.28 15.01 -0.31
CA VAL A 56 8.21 14.05 0.29
C VAL A 56 9.64 14.52 0.09
N GLU A 57 10.42 14.57 1.16
CA GLU A 57 11.85 14.81 1.09
C GLU A 57 12.57 13.55 0.58
N GLN A 58 13.40 13.73 -0.44
CA GLN A 58 14.25 12.71 -1.01
C GLN A 58 15.68 13.24 -1.11
N THR A 59 16.63 12.32 -1.24
CA THR A 59 18.04 12.65 -1.46
C THR A 59 18.52 11.98 -2.73
N ASN A 60 19.12 12.73 -3.64
CA ASN A 60 19.66 12.16 -4.88
C ASN A 60 21.00 11.45 -4.62
N GLN A 61 21.57 10.81 -5.64
CA GLN A 61 22.86 10.11 -5.53
C GLN A 61 24.03 11.07 -5.17
N GLY A 62 23.87 12.38 -5.41
CA GLY A 62 24.83 13.42 -5.04
C GLY A 62 24.65 13.98 -3.63
N ASN A 63 23.81 13.38 -2.79
CA ASN A 63 23.45 13.86 -1.44
C ASN A 63 22.68 15.20 -1.43
N GLU A 64 22.15 15.64 -2.56
CA GLU A 64 21.32 16.83 -2.60
C GLU A 64 19.89 16.47 -2.23
N LYS A 65 19.33 17.26 -1.30
CA LYS A 65 17.94 17.12 -0.90
C LYS A 65 17.02 17.78 -1.91
N TYR A 66 15.97 17.09 -2.29
CA TYR A 66 14.90 17.62 -3.11
C TYR A 66 13.54 17.17 -2.57
N ARG A 67 12.48 17.84 -3.01
CA ARG A 67 11.11 17.46 -2.69
C ARG A 67 10.41 16.97 -3.94
N MET A 68 9.67 15.88 -3.80
CA MET A 68 8.76 15.41 -4.83
C MET A 68 7.33 15.40 -4.29
N VAL A 69 6.39 15.77 -5.15
CA VAL A 69 4.97 15.60 -4.84
C VAL A 69 4.55 14.24 -5.38
N ILE A 70 3.84 13.47 -4.56
CA ILE A 70 3.26 12.18 -4.92
C ILE A 70 1.77 12.20 -4.60
N GLN A 71 0.98 11.47 -5.37
CA GLN A 71 -0.44 11.28 -5.10
C GLN A 71 -0.68 9.85 -4.66
N VAL A 72 -1.23 9.67 -3.47
CA VAL A 72 -1.66 8.35 -3.01
C VAL A 72 -2.79 7.82 -3.87
N CYS A 73 -2.82 6.52 -4.01
CA CYS A 73 -3.88 5.84 -4.71
C CYS A 73 -5.10 5.60 -3.82
N GLY A 74 -6.27 5.65 -4.45
CA GLY A 74 -7.55 5.46 -3.77
C GLY A 74 -8.03 6.72 -3.05
N GLU A 75 -9.06 6.54 -2.23
CA GLU A 75 -9.67 7.63 -1.49
C GLU A 75 -8.74 8.13 -0.37
N PRO A 76 -8.45 9.43 -0.31
CA PRO A 76 -7.69 10.00 0.79
C PRO A 76 -8.41 9.81 2.12
N ASP A 77 -7.67 9.43 3.17
CA ASP A 77 -8.23 9.36 4.52
C ASP A 77 -8.27 10.77 5.13
N ALA A 78 -9.45 11.16 5.63
CA ALA A 78 -9.65 12.47 6.27
C ALA A 78 -8.74 12.69 7.50
N SER A 79 -8.30 11.61 8.18
CA SER A 79 -7.38 11.68 9.31
C SER A 79 -5.97 12.15 8.95
N TRP A 80 -5.61 12.13 7.66
CA TRP A 80 -4.31 12.64 7.19
C TRP A 80 -4.27 14.16 7.09
N ALA A 81 -5.42 14.85 7.16
CA ALA A 81 -5.49 16.29 7.12
C ALA A 81 -5.17 16.90 8.49
N VAL A 82 -3.88 17.02 8.83
CA VAL A 82 -3.42 17.72 10.05
C VAL A 82 -3.23 19.22 9.82
N SER A 83 -2.62 19.60 8.70
CA SER A 83 -2.60 20.96 8.17
C SER A 83 -2.28 20.88 6.67
N ALA A 84 -2.87 21.75 5.85
CA ALA A 84 -2.47 21.88 4.44
C ALA A 84 -1.23 22.78 4.31
N ASP A 85 -0.21 22.53 5.13
CA ASP A 85 1.06 23.24 5.11
C ASP A 85 2.15 22.34 4.51
N SER A 86 2.51 22.63 3.26
CA SER A 86 3.54 21.90 2.51
C SER A 86 4.96 22.00 3.09
N VAL A 87 5.18 22.85 4.09
CA VAL A 87 6.49 23.07 4.70
C VAL A 87 6.70 22.16 5.92
N GLN A 88 5.65 21.85 6.68
CA GLN A 88 5.74 21.07 7.91
C GLN A 88 5.75 19.57 7.63
N LEU A 89 6.93 18.94 7.79
CA LEU A 89 7.15 17.51 7.57
C LEU A 89 6.65 16.65 8.75
N ASN A 90 5.34 16.74 9.02
CA ASN A 90 4.65 16.12 10.15
C ASN A 90 4.47 14.60 10.02
N TYR A 91 4.87 14.02 8.89
CA TYR A 91 4.72 12.60 8.60
C TYR A 91 6.05 11.94 8.28
N THR A 92 6.05 10.64 8.48
CA THR A 92 6.98 9.67 7.89
C THR A 92 6.16 8.73 7.03
N ILE A 93 6.55 8.54 5.76
CA ILE A 93 5.84 7.66 4.82
C ILE A 93 6.75 6.61 4.18
N SER A 94 6.15 5.48 3.85
CA SER A 94 6.75 4.44 3.01
C SER A 94 5.76 3.98 1.95
N GLY A 95 6.25 3.67 0.75
CA GLY A 95 5.40 3.20 -0.34
C GLY A 95 6.13 3.05 -1.67
N ASP A 96 5.37 2.62 -2.67
CA ASP A 96 5.89 2.32 -4.01
C ASP A 96 5.29 3.28 -5.03
N LEU A 97 6.14 4.02 -5.73
CA LEU A 97 5.74 4.83 -6.87
C LEU A 97 5.76 3.98 -8.13
N LYS A 98 4.60 3.89 -8.80
CA LYS A 98 4.43 3.18 -10.06
C LYS A 98 4.56 4.14 -11.23
N LYS A 99 4.84 3.59 -12.42
CA LYS A 99 4.85 4.39 -13.65
C LYS A 99 3.43 4.83 -13.99
N ASN A 100 3.30 6.03 -14.53
CA ASN A 100 2.07 6.51 -15.13
C ASN A 100 1.69 5.65 -16.34
N CYS A 101 0.39 5.49 -16.57
CA CYS A 101 -0.10 4.85 -17.78
C CYS A 101 -0.18 5.86 -18.91
N MET A 102 0.75 5.70 -19.85
CA MET A 102 0.58 6.30 -21.16
C MET A 102 -0.59 5.57 -21.82
N MET A 103 -1.73 6.25 -21.92
CA MET A 103 -2.74 5.83 -22.88
C MET A 103 -2.19 6.14 -24.26
N ASP A 104 -2.19 5.16 -25.17
CA ASP A 104 -1.76 5.36 -26.56
C ASP A 104 -2.45 6.60 -27.15
N GLY A 105 -1.66 7.59 -27.55
CA GLY A 105 -2.14 8.81 -28.22
C GLY A 105 -2.30 10.06 -27.35
N ILE A 106 -2.14 9.99 -26.02
CA ILE A 106 -2.13 11.18 -25.16
C ILE A 106 -0.79 11.26 -24.42
N GLN A 107 0.10 12.14 -24.89
CA GLN A 107 1.24 12.55 -24.06
C GLN A 107 0.68 13.30 -22.85
N PRO A 108 1.06 12.94 -21.61
CA PRO A 108 0.69 13.73 -20.45
C PRO A 108 1.30 15.12 -20.64
N ILE A 109 0.43 16.10 -20.89
CA ILE A 109 0.75 17.51 -21.17
C ILE A 109 1.36 18.20 -19.92
N THR A 110 1.34 17.52 -18.78
CA THR A 110 1.87 17.96 -17.49
C THR A 110 2.59 16.82 -16.80
N ALA A 111 3.66 17.12 -16.05
CA ALA A 111 4.35 16.17 -15.20
C ALA A 111 3.42 15.75 -14.03
N GLN A 112 2.51 14.82 -14.31
CA GLN A 112 1.59 14.30 -13.30
C GLN A 112 2.38 13.44 -12.31
N PRO A 113 2.22 13.67 -10.99
CA PRO A 113 2.85 12.81 -9.99
C PRO A 113 2.38 11.37 -10.20
N GLY A 114 3.35 10.45 -10.20
CA GLY A 114 3.06 9.04 -10.42
C GLY A 114 2.11 8.48 -9.36
N PRO A 115 1.31 7.45 -9.70
CA PRO A 115 0.48 6.75 -8.73
C PRO A 115 1.36 6.15 -7.64
N PHE A 116 1.05 6.47 -6.39
CA PHE A 116 1.82 6.03 -5.23
C PHE A 116 1.00 5.14 -4.31
N ARG A 117 1.47 3.90 -4.14
CA ARG A 117 0.88 2.97 -3.19
C ARG A 117 1.47 3.20 -1.80
N LEU A 118 0.73 3.90 -0.96
CA LEU A 118 1.06 4.10 0.45
C LEU A 118 1.04 2.74 1.17
N LYS A 119 2.14 2.42 1.87
CA LYS A 119 2.28 1.21 2.69
C LYS A 119 2.30 1.53 4.18
N GLU A 120 2.92 2.65 4.54
CA GLU A 120 3.03 3.09 5.91
C GLU A 120 2.93 4.62 5.97
N LEU A 121 2.21 5.11 6.98
CA LEU A 121 2.09 6.51 7.31
C LEU A 121 2.12 6.65 8.82
N THR A 122 3.15 7.30 9.33
CA THR A 122 3.31 7.57 10.76
C THR A 122 3.31 9.08 10.98
N ARG A 123 2.44 9.55 11.86
CA ARG A 123 2.45 10.93 12.32
C ARG A 123 3.54 11.11 13.39
N LYS A 124 4.30 12.19 13.29
CA LYS A 124 5.31 12.58 14.29
C LYS A 124 4.70 13.34 15.46
#